data_AF-A0A3R9J382-F1
#
_entry.id   AF-A0A3R9J382-F1
#
_cell.length_a   1.000
_cell.length_b   1.000
_cell.length_c   1.000
_cell.angle_alpha   90.00
_cell.angle_beta   90.00
_cell.angle_gamma   90.00
#
_symmetry.space_group_name_H-M   'P 1'
#
loop_
_entity.id
_entity.type
_entity.pdbx_description
1 polymer ?
#
loop_
_entity_poly.entity_id
_entity_poly.type
_entity_poly.pdbx_seq_one_letter_code
_entity_poly.pdbx_strand_id
1 'polypeptide(L)'
;MKDISLFLLKKVFKSRLNWIILLLFASVLGVTFYLNSQTANSHSLESELETRLVKDERIVNENEVKLSQMSDTSSEEYQIVKSNLDSQKNLLTQKKEILALLKEGRWKEAYYLQWQDEEKNYEVMSNQPTSSSELKMASDRQRKIYQALYPLNIKAHNLEYPTHGIDQIVWILEAIIPSLFVIGIIFMLTQLFAERYQNHLDTAQLYPFSKATFAMSSLGVGVSYVTVLFIGICGFSFLVGSLISGFGQLDYPYPFYSLTNQEVTIGKIQDVLFPSLLLAFLAFIVIVEVVYLIAYFFKQKMPVLFLSLIGIVGLLFGIQTIQPLQSIAHLIPFTYLRSVDILSGILPKQIDNVNLNWSMGMVLLPCLIILLLVGILFIERWGSSRKKEVVNKS
;
A
#
# COMPACT_ATOMS: atom_id res chain seq x y z
N MET A 1 6.32 -22.79 -29.40
CA MET A 1 6.07 -21.89 -28.24
C MET A 1 5.33 -20.63 -28.66
N LYS A 2 5.86 -19.83 -29.61
CA LYS A 2 5.25 -18.58 -30.09
C LYS A 2 3.77 -18.70 -30.48
N ASP A 3 3.38 -19.75 -31.20
CA ASP A 3 1.99 -19.91 -31.67
C ASP A 3 1.01 -20.23 -30.54
N ILE A 4 1.45 -21.00 -29.52
CA ILE A 4 0.64 -21.32 -28.33
C ILE A 4 0.44 -20.07 -27.49
N SER A 5 1.51 -19.33 -27.23
CA SER A 5 1.45 -18.10 -26.43
C SER A 5 0.57 -17.05 -27.10
N LEU A 6 0.67 -16.91 -28.44
CA LEU A 6 -0.16 -16.00 -29.23
C LEU A 6 -1.64 -16.41 -29.23
N PHE A 7 -1.94 -17.71 -29.29
CA PHE A 7 -3.30 -18.23 -29.16
C PHE A 7 -3.90 -17.89 -27.78
N LEU A 8 -3.17 -18.17 -26.70
CA LEU A 8 -3.62 -17.88 -25.33
C LEU A 8 -3.78 -16.37 -25.10
N LEU A 9 -2.86 -15.54 -25.58
CA LEU A 9 -2.97 -14.07 -25.53
C LEU A 9 -4.24 -13.58 -26.25
N LYS A 10 -4.48 -14.02 -27.49
CA LYS A 10 -5.70 -13.65 -28.24
C LYS A 10 -6.97 -14.02 -27.47
N LYS A 11 -6.96 -15.16 -26.78
CA LYS A 11 -8.09 -15.63 -25.98
C LYS A 11 -8.38 -14.67 -24.82
N VAL A 12 -7.34 -14.27 -24.10
CA VAL A 12 -7.43 -13.32 -22.99
C VAL A 12 -8.00 -11.98 -23.45
N PHE A 13 -7.52 -11.42 -24.57
CA PHE A 13 -8.01 -10.13 -25.09
C PHE A 13 -9.44 -10.16 -25.63
N LYS A 14 -9.91 -11.32 -26.13
CA LYS A 14 -11.29 -11.47 -26.63
C LYS A 14 -12.32 -11.72 -25.52
N SER A 15 -11.88 -12.04 -24.30
CA SER A 15 -12.77 -12.30 -23.17
C SER A 15 -13.47 -11.02 -22.71
N ARG A 16 -14.80 -10.96 -22.86
CA ARG A 16 -15.63 -9.82 -22.36
C ARG A 16 -15.47 -9.62 -20.85
N LEU A 17 -15.29 -10.71 -20.09
CA LEU A 17 -15.12 -10.64 -18.64
C LEU A 17 -13.83 -9.91 -18.24
N ASN A 18 -12.77 -10.04 -19.02
CA ASN A 18 -11.50 -9.37 -18.74
C ASN A 18 -11.61 -7.84 -18.95
N TRP A 19 -12.41 -7.41 -19.93
CA TRP A 19 -12.73 -6.00 -20.14
C TRP A 19 -13.56 -5.40 -19.01
N ILE A 20 -14.48 -6.17 -18.42
CA ILE A 20 -15.24 -5.75 -17.23
C ILE A 20 -14.30 -5.48 -16.06
N ILE A 21 -13.29 -6.34 -15.85
CA ILE A 21 -12.29 -6.16 -14.78
C ILE A 21 -11.44 -4.90 -15.01
N LEU A 22 -11.00 -4.66 -16.24
CA LEU A 22 -10.29 -3.42 -16.59
C LEU A 22 -11.13 -2.17 -16.32
N LEU A 23 -12.41 -2.20 -16.72
CA LEU A 23 -13.33 -1.09 -16.46
C LEU A 23 -13.57 -0.90 -14.96
N LEU A 24 -13.64 -1.98 -14.19
CA LEU A 24 -13.75 -1.92 -12.73
C LEU A 24 -12.51 -1.25 -12.12
N PHE A 25 -11.29 -1.62 -12.52
CA PHE A 25 -10.08 -0.95 -12.05
C PHE A 25 -10.08 0.53 -12.40
N ALA A 26 -10.36 0.88 -13.67
CA ALA A 26 -10.41 2.28 -14.09
C ALA A 26 -11.46 3.08 -13.32
N SER A 27 -12.64 2.50 -13.06
CA SER A 27 -13.71 3.12 -12.28
C SER A 27 -13.31 3.34 -10.82
N VAL A 28 -12.74 2.33 -10.16
CA VAL A 28 -12.33 2.44 -8.75
C VAL A 28 -11.22 3.47 -8.61
N LEU A 29 -10.19 3.42 -9.46
CA LEU A 29 -9.09 4.38 -9.44
C LEU A 29 -9.60 5.81 -9.71
N GLY A 30 -10.50 5.99 -10.68
CA GLY A 30 -11.07 7.30 -10.99
C GLY A 30 -11.91 7.87 -9.84
N VAL A 31 -12.77 7.05 -9.23
CA VAL A 31 -13.60 7.47 -8.08
C VAL A 31 -12.74 7.80 -6.88
N THR A 32 -11.79 6.93 -6.51
CA THR A 32 -10.92 7.19 -5.36
C THR A 32 -10.04 8.40 -5.57
N PHE A 33 -9.49 8.57 -6.77
CA PHE A 33 -8.74 9.77 -7.11
C PHE A 33 -9.59 11.04 -6.97
N TYR A 34 -10.81 11.03 -7.50
CA TYR A 34 -11.73 12.17 -7.37
C TYR A 34 -12.01 12.51 -5.91
N LEU A 35 -12.28 11.50 -5.07
CA LEU A 35 -12.51 11.70 -3.64
C LEU A 35 -11.26 12.25 -2.95
N ASN A 36 -10.08 11.66 -3.20
CA ASN A 36 -8.81 12.15 -2.65
C ASN A 36 -8.54 13.60 -3.06
N SER A 37 -8.78 13.97 -4.31
CA SER A 37 -8.57 15.35 -4.78
C SER A 37 -9.48 16.36 -4.10
N GLN A 38 -10.70 15.95 -3.70
CA GLN A 38 -11.61 16.81 -2.94
C GLN A 38 -11.16 16.92 -1.47
N THR A 39 -10.70 15.81 -0.88
CA THR A 39 -10.37 15.73 0.54
C THR A 39 -8.96 16.24 0.87
N ALA A 40 -7.99 16.11 -0.02
CA ALA A 40 -6.59 16.47 0.23
C ALA A 40 -6.43 17.95 0.61
N ASN A 41 -7.22 18.84 0.00
CA ASN A 41 -7.17 20.28 0.29
C ASN A 41 -7.72 20.62 1.69
N SER A 42 -8.81 19.96 2.11
CA SER A 42 -9.40 20.19 3.44
C SER A 42 -8.58 19.59 4.58
N HIS A 43 -7.66 18.67 4.27
CA HIS A 43 -6.70 18.08 5.20
C HIS A 43 -5.26 18.57 4.96
N SER A 44 -5.10 19.73 4.33
CA SER A 44 -3.80 20.40 4.20
C SER A 44 -3.44 21.15 5.49
N LEU A 45 -2.15 21.38 5.73
CA LEU A 45 -1.69 22.21 6.85
C LEU A 45 -2.30 23.62 6.79
N GLU A 46 -2.46 24.18 5.60
CA GLU A 46 -3.11 25.49 5.38
C GLU A 46 -4.54 25.48 5.94
N SER A 47 -5.35 24.51 5.53
CA SER A 47 -6.76 24.40 5.94
C SER A 47 -6.91 24.07 7.43
N GLU A 48 -6.02 23.24 7.96
CA GLU A 48 -5.97 22.94 9.39
C GLU A 48 -5.64 24.19 10.21
N LEU A 49 -4.63 24.97 9.80
CA LEU A 49 -4.26 26.22 10.45
C LEU A 49 -5.40 27.24 10.37
N GLU A 50 -6.05 27.41 9.21
CA GLU A 50 -7.21 28.32 9.08
C GLU A 50 -8.33 27.94 10.05
N THR A 51 -8.67 26.65 10.11
CA THR A 51 -9.73 26.16 11.00
C THR A 51 -9.36 26.32 12.48
N ARG A 52 -8.11 26.03 12.85
CA ARG A 52 -7.61 26.17 14.23
C ARG A 52 -7.52 27.64 14.63
N LEU A 53 -7.06 28.53 13.74
CA LEU A 53 -6.94 29.96 14.01
C LEU A 53 -8.29 30.60 14.34
N VAL A 54 -9.36 30.26 13.61
CA VAL A 54 -10.72 30.78 13.89
C VAL A 54 -11.18 30.37 15.30
N LYS A 55 -10.88 29.14 15.73
CA LYS A 55 -11.20 28.66 17.08
C LYS A 55 -10.33 29.34 18.14
N ASP A 56 -9.02 29.43 17.90
CA ASP A 56 -8.06 30.03 18.82
C ASP A 56 -8.36 31.53 19.03
N GLU A 57 -8.71 32.27 17.96
CA GLU A 57 -9.14 33.68 18.03
C GLU A 57 -10.39 33.86 18.90
N ARG A 58 -11.37 32.96 18.74
CA ARG A 58 -12.57 32.99 19.57
C ARG A 58 -12.25 32.77 21.04
N ILE A 59 -11.41 31.79 21.36
CA ILE A 59 -11.01 31.49 22.75
C ILE A 59 -10.23 32.66 23.35
N VAL A 60 -9.32 33.26 22.58
CA VAL A 60 -8.57 34.47 23.00
C VAL A 60 -9.54 35.60 23.32
N ASN A 61 -10.51 35.88 22.45
CA ASN A 61 -11.51 36.93 22.68
C ASN A 61 -12.42 36.63 23.88
N GLU A 62 -12.86 35.38 24.08
CA GLU A 62 -13.64 34.96 25.25
C GLU A 62 -12.84 35.15 26.55
N ASN A 63 -11.55 34.82 26.56
CA ASN A 63 -10.66 35.04 27.71
C ASN A 63 -10.39 36.53 27.97
N GLU A 64 -10.23 37.36 26.93
CA GLU A 64 -10.13 38.82 27.06
C GLU A 64 -11.38 39.41 27.71
N VAL A 65 -12.56 39.01 27.23
CA VAL A 65 -13.85 39.42 27.82
C VAL A 65 -13.92 38.97 29.27
N LYS A 66 -13.57 37.72 29.59
CA LYS A 66 -13.56 37.20 30.96
C LYS A 66 -12.65 38.03 31.89
N LEU A 67 -11.44 38.38 31.45
CA LEU A 67 -10.52 39.21 32.22
C LEU A 67 -11.05 40.63 32.42
N SER A 68 -11.69 41.23 31.40
CA SER A 68 -12.29 42.57 31.53
C SER A 68 -13.47 42.65 32.50
N GLN A 69 -14.14 41.51 32.75
CA GLN A 69 -15.26 41.40 33.68
C GLN A 69 -14.82 41.08 35.12
N MET A 70 -13.56 40.69 35.32
CA MET A 70 -12.99 40.43 36.64
C MET A 70 -12.57 41.74 37.31
N SER A 71 -13.17 42.03 38.46
CA SER A 71 -12.85 43.21 39.26
C SER A 71 -11.57 43.05 40.10
N ASP A 72 -11.27 41.83 40.55
CA ASP A 72 -10.09 41.54 41.35
C ASP A 72 -8.92 41.04 40.49
N THR A 73 -8.08 41.98 40.09
CA THR A 73 -6.87 41.74 39.28
C THR A 73 -5.73 41.08 40.08
N SER A 74 -5.87 40.96 41.40
CA SER A 74 -4.89 40.28 42.26
C SER A 74 -5.23 38.82 42.53
N SER A 75 -6.43 38.38 42.15
CA SER A 75 -6.88 37.00 42.32
C SER A 75 -6.01 36.00 41.54
N GLU A 76 -5.84 34.81 42.11
CA GLU A 76 -5.09 33.72 41.48
C GLU A 76 -5.71 33.32 40.12
N GLU A 77 -7.05 33.29 40.04
CA GLU A 77 -7.77 33.02 38.79
C GLU A 77 -7.46 34.07 37.71
N TYR A 78 -7.44 35.37 38.07
CA TYR A 78 -7.09 36.43 37.12
C TYR A 78 -5.67 36.25 36.58
N GLN A 79 -4.70 35.96 37.45
CA GLN A 79 -3.31 35.78 37.04
C GLN A 79 -3.11 34.54 36.15
N ILE A 80 -3.81 33.44 36.45
CA ILE A 80 -3.80 32.22 35.62
C ILE A 80 -4.39 32.51 34.24
N VAL A 81 -5.57 33.14 34.18
CA VAL A 81 -6.23 33.45 32.90
C VAL A 81 -5.38 34.43 32.08
N LYS A 82 -4.77 35.44 32.72
CA LYS A 82 -3.89 36.41 32.05
C LYS A 82 -2.62 35.76 31.50
N SER A 83 -1.94 34.94 32.30
CA SER A 83 -0.73 34.22 31.85
C SER A 83 -1.03 33.27 30.68
N ASN A 84 -2.15 32.54 30.77
CA ASN A 84 -2.60 31.68 29.68
C ASN A 84 -2.98 32.47 28.43
N LEU A 85 -3.57 33.66 28.58
CA LEU A 85 -3.94 34.52 27.45
C LEU A 85 -2.72 35.03 26.69
N ASP A 86 -1.68 35.49 27.39
CA ASP A 86 -0.45 35.99 26.75
C ASP A 86 0.25 34.86 25.97
N SER A 87 0.31 33.65 26.54
CA SER A 87 0.83 32.46 25.85
C SER A 87 0.01 32.12 24.60
N GLN A 88 -1.33 32.15 24.70
CA GLN A 88 -2.22 31.90 23.56
C GLN A 88 -2.06 32.94 22.43
N LYS A 89 -1.90 34.22 22.77
CA LYS A 89 -1.66 35.29 21.78
C LYS A 89 -0.35 35.10 21.02
N ASN A 90 0.70 34.67 21.73
CA ASN A 90 1.99 34.38 21.10
C ASN A 90 1.87 33.20 20.12
N LEU A 91 1.24 32.09 20.54
CA LEU A 91 0.98 30.94 19.67
C LEU A 91 0.13 31.31 18.45
N LEU A 92 -0.91 32.12 18.66
CA LEU A 92 -1.78 32.61 17.60
C LEU A 92 -0.99 33.43 16.56
N THR A 93 -0.09 34.29 17.02
CA THR A 93 0.76 35.12 16.15
C THR A 93 1.70 34.24 15.31
N GLN A 94 2.35 33.24 15.94
CA GLN A 94 3.20 32.28 15.24
C GLN A 94 2.42 31.47 14.19
N LYS A 95 1.23 30.97 14.52
CA LYS A 95 0.38 30.23 13.56
C LYS A 95 -0.08 31.10 12.38
N LYS A 96 -0.38 32.38 12.62
CA LYS A 96 -0.70 33.34 11.56
C LYS A 96 0.49 33.58 10.63
N GLU A 97 1.69 33.68 11.18
CA GLU A 97 2.93 33.80 10.41
C GLU A 97 3.17 32.55 9.54
N ILE A 98 3.03 31.34 10.11
CA ILE A 98 3.13 30.08 9.36
C ILE A 98 2.13 30.08 8.21
N LEU A 99 0.85 30.41 8.47
CA LEU A 99 -0.17 30.44 7.42
C LEU A 99 0.14 31.46 6.32
N ALA A 100 0.65 32.64 6.68
CA ALA A 100 1.05 33.65 5.70
C ALA A 100 2.19 33.14 4.81
N LEU A 101 3.23 32.54 5.40
CA LEU A 101 4.35 31.96 4.67
C LEU A 101 3.91 30.84 3.73
N LEU A 102 2.98 29.98 4.15
CA LEU A 102 2.39 28.94 3.29
C LEU A 102 1.67 29.58 2.09
N LYS A 103 0.83 30.60 2.32
CA LYS A 103 0.11 31.30 1.24
C LYS A 103 1.05 32.03 0.26
N GLU A 104 2.19 32.49 0.74
CA GLU A 104 3.25 33.11 -0.07
C GLU A 104 4.13 32.09 -0.81
N GLY A 105 3.97 30.78 -0.57
CA GLY A 105 4.80 29.73 -1.15
C GLY A 105 6.20 29.62 -0.53
N ARG A 106 6.41 30.23 0.65
CA ARG A 106 7.66 30.19 1.43
C ARG A 106 7.69 28.96 2.34
N TRP A 107 7.67 27.79 1.71
CA TRP A 107 7.50 26.49 2.37
C TRP A 107 8.58 26.19 3.40
N LYS A 108 9.84 26.45 3.06
CA LYS A 108 10.98 26.21 3.95
C LYS A 108 10.84 26.97 5.28
N GLU A 109 10.52 28.26 5.24
CA GLU A 109 10.35 29.06 6.45
C GLU A 109 9.13 28.61 7.25
N ALA A 110 8.00 28.33 6.57
CA ALA A 110 6.79 27.84 7.21
C ALA A 110 7.04 26.52 7.97
N TYR A 111 7.71 25.55 7.35
CA TYR A 111 7.98 24.25 7.96
C TYR A 111 9.06 24.31 9.03
N TYR A 112 10.00 25.24 8.93
CA TYR A 112 10.94 25.48 10.01
C TYR A 112 10.22 25.95 11.28
N LEU A 113 9.31 26.92 11.15
CA LEU A 113 8.48 27.39 12.27
C LEU A 113 7.53 26.31 12.79
N GLN A 114 6.93 25.51 11.89
CA GLN A 114 6.07 24.39 12.27
C GLN A 114 6.87 23.30 13.02
N TRP A 115 8.07 22.97 12.57
CA TRP A 115 8.94 22.01 13.28
C TRP A 115 9.27 22.50 14.69
N GLN A 116 9.59 23.78 14.86
CA GLN A 116 9.85 24.34 16.20
C GLN A 116 8.63 24.28 17.13
N ASP A 117 7.42 24.46 16.59
CA ASP A 117 6.17 24.29 17.35
C ASP A 117 5.98 22.83 17.79
N GLU A 118 6.16 21.89 16.86
CA GLU A 118 6.06 20.45 17.16
C GLU A 118 7.15 19.94 18.11
N GLU A 119 8.35 20.53 18.07
CA GLU A 119 9.45 20.22 19.00
C GLU A 119 9.03 20.54 20.44
N LYS A 120 8.48 21.74 20.69
CA LYS A 120 7.97 22.13 22.01
C LYS A 120 6.84 21.21 22.47
N ASN A 121 5.90 20.89 21.56
CA ASN A 121 4.80 19.98 21.87
C ASN A 121 5.31 18.58 22.23
N TYR A 122 6.32 18.08 21.53
CA TYR A 122 6.95 16.81 21.82
C TYR A 122 7.70 16.83 23.17
N GLU A 123 8.44 17.89 23.49
CA GLU A 123 9.11 18.02 24.80
C GLU A 123 8.12 17.96 25.96
N VAL A 124 6.96 18.62 25.84
CA VAL A 124 5.90 18.55 26.84
C VAL A 124 5.31 17.13 26.92
N MET A 125 4.94 16.56 25.76
CA MET A 125 4.26 15.26 25.68
C MET A 125 5.15 14.10 26.13
N SER A 126 6.45 14.15 25.81
CA SER A 126 7.43 13.11 26.17
C SER A 126 7.68 13.05 27.67
N ASN A 127 7.74 14.21 28.32
CA ASN A 127 7.91 14.35 29.77
C ASN A 127 6.64 14.07 30.57
N GLN A 128 5.47 14.06 29.92
CA GLN A 128 4.21 13.77 30.60
C GLN A 128 4.08 12.26 30.92
N PRO A 129 3.98 11.87 32.20
CA PRO A 129 3.98 10.45 32.60
C PRO A 129 2.73 9.70 32.16
N THR A 130 1.59 10.40 32.06
CA THR A 130 0.28 9.83 31.71
C THR A 130 0.06 9.64 30.21
N SER A 131 0.94 10.19 29.36
CA SER A 131 0.79 10.10 27.91
C SER A 131 1.13 8.69 27.42
N SER A 132 0.26 8.10 26.61
CA SER A 132 0.50 6.77 26.04
C SER A 132 1.71 6.77 25.11
N SER A 133 2.36 5.61 24.96
CA SER A 133 3.48 5.44 24.03
C SER A 133 3.09 5.78 22.59
N GLU A 134 1.85 5.46 22.19
CA GLU A 134 1.29 5.80 20.88
C GLU A 134 1.20 7.31 20.65
N LEU A 135 0.71 8.07 21.65
CA LEU A 135 0.64 9.52 21.55
C LEU A 135 2.03 10.15 21.48
N LYS A 136 2.98 9.68 22.29
CA LYS A 136 4.38 10.14 22.24
C LYS A 136 5.00 9.87 20.86
N MET A 137 4.71 8.71 20.29
CA MET A 137 5.19 8.31 18.96
C MET A 137 4.56 9.14 17.83
N ALA A 138 3.27 9.47 17.94
CA ALA A 138 2.57 10.31 16.98
C ALA A 138 3.15 11.74 16.97
N SER A 139 3.38 12.33 18.16
CA SER A 139 4.04 13.63 18.29
C SER A 139 5.48 13.61 17.75
N ASP A 140 6.25 12.57 18.06
CA ASP A 140 7.62 12.41 17.54
C ASP A 140 7.64 12.32 16.01
N ARG A 141 6.72 11.53 15.44
CA ARG A 141 6.57 11.39 13.98
C ARG A 141 6.27 12.73 13.33
N GLN A 142 5.32 13.50 13.86
CA GLN A 142 4.93 14.79 13.29
C GLN A 142 6.10 15.78 13.28
N ARG A 143 6.81 15.88 14.40
CA ARG A 143 8.03 16.68 14.54
C ARG A 143 9.08 16.30 13.49
N LYS A 144 9.39 15.00 13.36
CA LYS A 144 10.40 14.51 12.41
C LYS A 144 9.97 14.68 10.96
N ILE A 145 8.68 14.63 10.63
CA ILE A 145 8.17 14.92 9.28
C ILE A 145 8.51 16.36 8.89
N TYR A 146 8.20 17.36 9.72
CA TYR A 146 8.52 18.75 9.39
C TYR A 146 10.03 19.02 9.40
N GLN A 147 10.78 18.35 10.27
CA GLN A 147 12.24 18.37 10.25
C GLN A 147 12.81 17.87 8.92
N ALA A 148 12.22 16.82 8.32
CA ALA A 148 12.63 16.31 7.03
C ALA A 148 12.08 17.13 5.84
N LEU A 149 10.94 17.81 6.01
CA LEU A 149 10.26 18.55 4.97
C LEU A 149 10.83 19.96 4.73
N TYR A 150 11.23 20.68 5.79
CA TYR A 150 11.75 22.06 5.65
C TYR A 150 12.93 22.20 4.66
N PRO A 151 13.92 21.27 4.58
CA PRO A 151 15.02 21.44 3.62
C PRO A 151 14.58 21.23 2.17
N LEU A 152 13.49 20.52 1.92
CA LEU A 152 13.00 20.22 0.57
C LEU A 152 12.33 21.42 -0.11
N ASN A 153 11.82 22.38 0.69
CA ASN A 153 11.17 23.61 0.21
C ASN A 153 10.09 23.36 -0.86
N ILE A 154 9.24 22.37 -0.62
CA ILE A 154 8.11 21.99 -1.49
C ILE A 154 6.79 22.12 -0.75
N LYS A 155 5.67 22.17 -1.46
CA LYS A 155 4.37 22.04 -0.79
C LYS A 155 4.22 20.62 -0.22
N ALA A 156 3.83 20.51 1.04
CA ALA A 156 3.53 19.24 1.69
C ALA A 156 2.45 18.47 0.92
N HIS A 157 2.68 17.19 0.70
CA HIS A 157 1.69 16.27 0.15
C HIS A 157 0.84 15.68 1.28
N ASN A 158 -0.40 15.31 0.96
CA ASN A 158 -1.21 14.49 1.84
C ASN A 158 -1.05 13.00 1.46
N LEU A 159 -0.29 12.25 2.27
CA LEU A 159 -0.06 10.82 2.00
C LEU A 159 -1.27 9.93 2.33
N GLU A 160 -2.22 10.40 3.15
CA GLU A 160 -3.46 9.68 3.46
C GLU A 160 -4.49 9.83 2.32
N TYR A 161 -4.52 11.00 1.69
CA TYR A 161 -5.33 11.33 0.52
C TYR A 161 -4.43 11.68 -0.67
N PRO A 162 -3.70 10.70 -1.23
CA PRO A 162 -2.66 10.94 -2.22
C PRO A 162 -3.26 11.44 -3.53
N THR A 163 -2.69 12.52 -4.04
CA THR A 163 -3.06 13.14 -5.31
C THR A 163 -1.90 13.19 -6.31
N HIS A 164 -0.64 13.23 -5.87
CA HIS A 164 0.52 13.24 -6.75
C HIS A 164 0.81 11.86 -7.36
N GLY A 165 1.50 11.85 -8.50
CA GLY A 165 1.82 10.63 -9.23
C GLY A 165 2.52 9.57 -8.38
N ILE A 166 3.63 9.92 -7.72
CA ILE A 166 4.38 8.98 -6.86
C ILE A 166 3.52 8.48 -5.69
N ASP A 167 2.87 9.39 -4.97
CA ASP A 167 2.10 9.08 -3.76
C ASP A 167 0.96 8.08 -4.09
N GLN A 168 0.31 8.24 -5.24
CA GLN A 168 -0.73 7.32 -5.66
C GLN A 168 -0.22 5.92 -5.97
N ILE A 169 0.99 5.75 -6.53
CA ILE A 169 1.54 4.41 -6.75
C ILE A 169 1.72 3.70 -5.40
N VAL A 170 2.26 4.40 -4.40
CA VAL A 170 2.42 3.83 -3.05
C VAL A 170 1.07 3.44 -2.47
N TRP A 171 0.05 4.29 -2.59
CA TRP A 171 -1.29 3.97 -2.12
C TRP A 171 -1.94 2.81 -2.87
N ILE A 172 -1.72 2.69 -4.18
CA ILE A 172 -2.16 1.51 -4.94
C ILE A 172 -1.49 0.24 -4.39
N LEU A 173 -0.18 0.29 -4.12
CA LEU A 173 0.55 -0.85 -3.55
C LEU A 173 0.05 -1.21 -2.16
N GLU A 174 -0.39 -0.24 -1.37
CA GLU A 174 -0.90 -0.43 -0.01
C GLU A 174 -2.35 -0.93 0.01
N ALA A 175 -3.24 -0.32 -0.78
CA ALA A 175 -4.68 -0.54 -0.70
C ALA A 175 -5.23 -1.43 -1.82
N ILE A 176 -4.89 -1.12 -3.09
CA ILE A 176 -5.52 -1.74 -4.26
C ILE A 176 -4.89 -3.08 -4.61
N ILE A 177 -3.55 -3.19 -4.54
CA ILE A 177 -2.82 -4.40 -4.88
C ILE A 177 -3.21 -5.58 -3.99
N PRO A 178 -3.18 -5.47 -2.63
CA PRO A 178 -3.52 -6.61 -1.77
C PRO A 178 -4.99 -7.02 -1.89
N SER A 179 -5.88 -6.12 -2.32
CA SER A 179 -7.33 -6.36 -2.34
C SER A 179 -7.86 -6.66 -3.75
N LEU A 180 -8.35 -5.62 -4.44
CA LEU A 180 -9.06 -5.71 -5.71
C LEU A 180 -8.18 -6.29 -6.81
N PHE A 181 -6.90 -5.94 -6.85
CA PHE A 181 -5.98 -6.44 -7.87
C PHE A 181 -5.82 -7.96 -7.78
N VAL A 182 -5.54 -8.47 -6.58
CA VAL A 182 -5.36 -9.92 -6.33
C VAL A 182 -6.62 -10.71 -6.68
N ILE A 183 -7.81 -10.21 -6.29
CA ILE A 183 -9.08 -10.85 -6.65
C ILE A 183 -9.26 -10.88 -8.17
N GLY A 184 -8.98 -9.75 -8.84
CA GLY A 184 -9.05 -9.63 -10.29
C GLY A 184 -8.13 -10.63 -10.99
N ILE A 185 -6.85 -10.68 -10.63
CA ILE A 185 -5.90 -11.60 -11.27
C ILE A 185 -6.25 -13.06 -11.00
N ILE A 186 -6.71 -13.42 -9.80
CA ILE A 186 -7.15 -14.81 -9.50
C ILE A 186 -8.30 -15.21 -10.43
N PHE A 187 -9.29 -14.34 -10.61
CA PHE A 187 -10.39 -14.61 -11.53
C PHE A 187 -9.89 -14.82 -12.96
N MET A 188 -9.02 -13.93 -13.46
CA MET A 188 -8.53 -14.01 -14.83
C MET A 188 -7.62 -15.21 -15.06
N LEU A 189 -6.75 -15.53 -14.11
CA LEU A 189 -5.89 -16.72 -14.13
C LEU A 189 -6.73 -18.00 -14.06
N THR A 190 -7.83 -18.01 -13.30
CA THR A 190 -8.76 -19.13 -13.28
C THR A 190 -9.38 -19.35 -14.65
N GLN A 191 -9.81 -18.29 -15.34
CA GLN A 191 -10.30 -18.42 -16.72
C GLN A 191 -9.22 -18.94 -17.66
N LEU A 192 -7.98 -18.46 -17.54
CA LEU A 192 -6.87 -18.88 -18.38
C LEU A 192 -6.52 -20.37 -18.18
N PHE A 193 -6.41 -20.83 -16.93
CA PHE A 193 -5.88 -22.16 -16.61
C PHE A 193 -6.94 -23.24 -16.55
N ALA A 194 -8.12 -22.97 -15.97
CA ALA A 194 -9.15 -24.00 -15.83
C ALA A 194 -9.89 -24.28 -17.16
N GLU A 195 -9.84 -23.38 -18.14
CA GLU A 195 -10.51 -23.58 -19.44
C GLU A 195 -9.85 -24.64 -20.33
N ARG A 196 -8.62 -25.07 -19.99
CA ARG A 196 -7.99 -26.27 -20.56
C ARG A 196 -8.79 -27.55 -20.27
N TYR A 197 -9.56 -27.56 -19.19
CA TYR A 197 -10.30 -28.74 -18.76
C TYR A 197 -11.76 -28.61 -19.19
N GLN A 198 -12.17 -29.42 -20.16
CA GLN A 198 -13.56 -29.52 -20.59
C GLN A 198 -14.11 -30.87 -20.15
N ASN A 199 -15.20 -30.87 -19.38
CA ASN A 199 -15.79 -32.09 -18.80
C ASN A 199 -14.74 -32.97 -18.07
N HIS A 200 -13.83 -32.34 -17.30
CA HIS A 200 -12.71 -32.98 -16.59
C HIS A 200 -11.62 -33.60 -17.48
N LEU A 201 -11.78 -33.52 -18.80
CA LEU A 201 -10.80 -33.96 -19.77
C LEU A 201 -9.85 -32.81 -20.09
N ASP A 202 -8.58 -33.15 -20.05
CA ASP A 202 -7.49 -32.23 -20.37
C ASP A 202 -7.37 -32.11 -21.89
N THR A 203 -7.88 -30.99 -22.44
CA THR A 203 -7.85 -30.69 -23.87
C THR A 203 -6.44 -30.40 -24.39
N ALA A 204 -5.45 -30.17 -23.52
CA ALA A 204 -4.08 -29.96 -23.98
C ALA A 204 -3.49 -31.20 -24.68
N GLN A 205 -4.09 -32.37 -24.46
CA GLN A 205 -3.75 -33.61 -25.16
C GLN A 205 -4.07 -33.57 -26.66
N LEU A 206 -5.00 -32.70 -27.08
CA LEU A 206 -5.38 -32.56 -28.47
C LEU A 206 -4.40 -31.69 -29.26
N TYR A 207 -3.52 -30.95 -28.58
CA TYR A 207 -2.50 -30.15 -29.23
C TYR A 207 -1.27 -30.99 -29.57
N PRO A 208 -0.57 -30.68 -30.68
CA PRO A 208 0.64 -31.39 -31.10
C PRO A 208 1.89 -31.03 -30.26
N PHE A 209 1.71 -30.70 -28.98
CA PHE A 209 2.77 -30.22 -28.09
C PHE A 209 2.83 -31.06 -26.81
N SER A 210 4.01 -31.10 -26.18
CA SER A 210 4.14 -31.73 -24.87
C SER A 210 3.36 -30.94 -23.81
N LYS A 211 2.81 -31.64 -22.81
CA LYS A 211 2.10 -30.99 -21.70
C LYS A 211 2.96 -30.00 -20.93
N ALA A 212 4.25 -30.31 -20.75
CA ALA A 212 5.20 -29.40 -20.11
C ALA A 212 5.44 -28.13 -20.93
N THR A 213 5.50 -28.22 -22.26
CA THR A 213 5.60 -27.06 -23.15
C THR A 213 4.34 -26.20 -23.09
N PHE A 214 3.16 -26.84 -23.02
CA PHE A 214 1.90 -26.13 -22.82
C PHE A 214 1.87 -25.42 -21.46
N ALA A 215 2.27 -26.10 -20.39
CA ALA A 215 2.36 -25.54 -19.04
C ALA A 215 3.27 -24.31 -18.99
N MET A 216 4.49 -24.43 -19.52
CA MET A 216 5.44 -23.31 -19.60
C MET A 216 4.87 -22.12 -20.38
N SER A 217 4.22 -22.37 -21.53
CA SER A 217 3.58 -21.29 -22.29
C SER A 217 2.40 -20.68 -21.54
N SER A 218 1.64 -21.47 -20.79
CA SER A 218 0.48 -21.01 -20.03
C SER A 218 0.91 -20.13 -18.85
N LEU A 219 1.91 -20.57 -18.09
CA LEU A 219 2.53 -19.79 -17.01
C LEU A 219 3.13 -18.48 -17.54
N GLY A 220 3.89 -18.53 -18.64
CA GLY A 220 4.46 -17.34 -19.27
C GLY A 220 3.41 -16.32 -19.72
N VAL A 221 2.28 -16.79 -20.28
CA VAL A 221 1.15 -15.91 -20.60
C VAL A 221 0.47 -15.37 -19.35
N GLY A 222 0.33 -16.18 -18.29
CA GLY A 222 -0.20 -15.74 -17.00
C GLY A 222 0.63 -14.62 -16.38
N VAL A 223 1.96 -14.81 -16.29
CA VAL A 223 2.90 -13.79 -15.78
C VAL A 223 2.86 -12.54 -16.66
N SER A 224 2.96 -12.68 -17.98
CA SER A 224 2.92 -11.54 -18.91
C SER A 224 1.63 -10.73 -18.73
N TYR A 225 0.51 -11.42 -18.54
CA TYR A 225 -0.79 -10.78 -18.37
C TYR A 225 -0.88 -9.99 -17.06
N VAL A 226 -0.48 -10.59 -15.94
CA VAL A 226 -0.45 -9.89 -14.65
C VAL A 226 0.52 -8.71 -14.69
N THR A 227 1.66 -8.87 -15.36
CA THR A 227 2.66 -7.79 -15.56
C THR A 227 2.06 -6.58 -16.28
N VAL A 228 1.39 -6.82 -17.42
CA VAL A 228 0.77 -5.74 -18.22
C VAL A 228 -0.31 -5.02 -17.41
N LEU A 229 -1.13 -5.76 -16.65
CA LEU A 229 -2.15 -5.16 -15.79
C LEU A 229 -1.55 -4.34 -14.66
N PHE A 230 -0.50 -4.86 -14.02
CA PHE A 230 0.18 -4.18 -12.93
C PHE A 230 0.82 -2.86 -13.40
N ILE A 231 1.59 -2.92 -14.50
CA ILE A 231 2.16 -1.72 -15.13
C ILE A 231 1.06 -0.77 -15.59
N GLY A 232 -0.04 -1.29 -16.16
CA GLY A 232 -1.16 -0.49 -16.61
C GLY A 232 -1.82 0.30 -15.49
N ILE A 233 -2.06 -0.31 -14.33
CA ILE A 233 -2.68 0.35 -13.18
C ILE A 233 -1.72 1.35 -12.53
N CYS A 234 -0.46 0.96 -12.29
CA CYS A 234 0.54 1.88 -11.73
C CYS A 234 0.77 3.06 -12.68
N GLY A 235 0.92 2.79 -13.99
CA GLY A 235 1.13 3.81 -15.01
C GLY A 235 -0.07 4.75 -15.17
N PHE A 236 -1.30 4.22 -15.20
CA PHE A 236 -2.51 5.03 -15.27
C PHE A 236 -2.62 5.97 -14.07
N SER A 237 -2.45 5.44 -12.86
CA SER A 237 -2.53 6.23 -11.63
C SER A 237 -1.44 7.27 -11.54
N PHE A 238 -0.20 6.89 -11.85
CA PHE A 238 0.92 7.81 -11.94
C PHE A 238 0.64 8.96 -12.91
N LEU A 239 0.10 8.67 -14.10
CA LEU A 239 -0.27 9.68 -15.10
C LEU A 239 -1.37 10.61 -14.61
N VAL A 240 -2.47 10.07 -14.07
CA VAL A 240 -3.59 10.88 -13.57
C VAL A 240 -3.12 11.82 -12.46
N GLY A 241 -2.37 11.31 -11.47
CA GLY A 241 -1.83 12.14 -10.39
C GLY A 241 -0.85 13.19 -10.88
N SER A 242 0.03 12.82 -11.80
CA SER A 242 1.02 13.74 -12.37
C SER A 242 0.38 14.88 -13.15
N LEU A 243 -0.70 14.62 -13.89
CA LEU A 243 -1.37 15.63 -14.70
C LEU A 243 -2.17 16.64 -13.86
N ILE A 244 -2.64 16.24 -12.67
CA ILE A 244 -3.56 17.05 -11.86
C ILE A 244 -2.86 17.74 -10.70
N SER A 245 -1.98 17.03 -9.99
CA SER A 245 -1.28 17.55 -8.81
C SER A 245 0.24 17.61 -8.98
N GLY A 246 0.78 17.00 -10.04
CA GLY A 246 2.22 16.96 -10.30
C GLY A 246 2.84 15.63 -9.94
N PHE A 247 4.10 15.46 -10.34
CA PHE A 247 4.84 14.20 -10.25
C PHE A 247 4.99 13.69 -8.81
N GLY A 248 5.15 14.62 -7.86
CA GLY A 248 5.61 14.34 -6.50
C GLY A 248 7.14 14.31 -6.41
N GLN A 249 7.67 13.91 -5.25
CA GLN A 249 9.11 13.84 -4.98
C GLN A 249 9.50 12.47 -4.43
N LEU A 250 10.60 11.90 -4.96
CA LEU A 250 11.10 10.59 -4.52
C LEU A 250 11.77 10.64 -3.15
N ASP A 251 12.28 11.81 -2.75
CA ASP A 251 12.82 12.10 -1.44
C ASP A 251 11.77 12.64 -0.45
N TYR A 252 10.48 12.58 -0.81
CA TYR A 252 9.41 12.99 0.08
C TYR A 252 9.47 12.19 1.41
N PRO A 253 9.31 12.86 2.57
CA PRO A 253 9.38 12.22 3.88
C PRO A 253 8.34 11.10 4.03
N TYR A 254 8.79 9.90 4.42
CA TYR A 254 7.92 8.75 4.66
C TYR A 254 8.28 8.06 5.99
N PRO A 255 7.30 7.70 6.84
CA PRO A 255 7.56 7.14 8.16
C PRO A 255 7.93 5.64 8.11
N PHE A 256 8.95 5.27 8.87
CA PHE A 256 9.40 3.89 9.11
C PHE A 256 9.34 3.57 10.60
N TYR A 257 8.75 2.43 10.94
CA TYR A 257 8.50 1.99 12.29
C TYR A 257 9.46 0.87 12.69
N SER A 258 10.20 1.07 13.78
CA SER A 258 11.05 0.03 14.35
C SER A 258 10.25 -0.87 15.32
N LEU A 259 10.45 -2.19 15.22
CA LEU A 259 9.91 -3.15 16.17
C LEU A 259 10.67 -3.12 17.50
N THR A 260 11.97 -2.89 17.48
CA THR A 260 12.83 -3.04 18.67
C THR A 260 12.77 -1.84 19.60
N ASN A 261 12.65 -0.62 19.06
CA ASN A 261 12.85 0.61 19.85
C ASN A 261 11.57 1.42 20.07
N GLN A 262 10.44 1.02 19.46
CA GLN A 262 9.23 1.86 19.40
C GLN A 262 9.49 3.26 18.80
N GLU A 263 10.54 3.41 18.01
CA GLU A 263 10.91 4.67 17.39
C GLU A 263 10.35 4.77 15.97
N VAL A 264 9.98 5.98 15.59
CA VAL A 264 9.68 6.34 14.19
C VAL A 264 10.89 7.03 13.60
N THR A 265 11.34 6.54 12.47
CA THR A 265 12.36 7.18 11.65
C THR A 265 11.71 7.71 10.38
N ILE A 266 12.25 8.78 9.82
CA ILE A 266 11.74 9.38 8.58
C ILE A 266 12.76 9.10 7.48
N GLY A 267 12.37 8.25 6.55
CA GLY A 267 13.13 7.95 5.35
C GLY A 267 12.48 8.61 4.13
N LYS A 268 12.89 8.18 2.94
CA LYS A 268 12.35 8.69 1.68
C LYS A 268 11.29 7.75 1.14
N ILE A 269 10.27 8.28 0.48
CA ILE A 269 9.20 7.47 -0.12
C ILE A 269 9.74 6.45 -1.14
N GLN A 270 10.83 6.76 -1.86
CA GLN A 270 11.48 5.84 -2.78
C GLN A 270 12.00 4.55 -2.12
N ASP A 271 12.37 4.63 -0.83
CA ASP A 271 12.94 3.52 -0.07
C ASP A 271 11.86 2.46 0.24
N VAL A 272 10.58 2.83 0.15
CA VAL A 272 9.46 1.89 0.17
C VAL A 272 8.98 1.57 -1.25
N LEU A 273 8.84 2.57 -2.12
CA LEU A 273 8.22 2.42 -3.44
C LEU A 273 8.88 1.35 -4.31
N PHE A 274 10.18 1.48 -4.62
CA PHE A 274 10.83 0.57 -5.57
C PHE A 274 10.96 -0.86 -5.02
N PRO A 275 11.36 -1.05 -3.76
CA PRO A 275 11.31 -2.36 -3.14
C PRO A 275 9.88 -2.96 -3.15
N SER A 276 8.85 -2.17 -2.85
CA SER A 276 7.46 -2.64 -2.86
C SER A 276 7.00 -3.15 -4.22
N LEU A 277 7.35 -2.43 -5.30
CA LEU A 277 7.08 -2.85 -6.67
C LEU A 277 7.71 -4.21 -6.98
N LEU A 278 8.96 -4.44 -6.55
CA LEU A 278 9.66 -5.69 -6.79
C LEU A 278 9.04 -6.87 -6.00
N LEU A 279 8.78 -6.69 -4.71
CA LEU A 279 8.15 -7.74 -3.89
C LEU A 279 6.77 -8.11 -4.40
N ALA A 280 5.94 -7.11 -4.73
CA ALA A 280 4.61 -7.35 -5.29
C ALA A 280 4.71 -8.14 -6.60
N PHE A 281 5.63 -7.76 -7.49
CA PHE A 281 5.86 -8.46 -8.76
C PHE A 281 6.27 -9.93 -8.54
N LEU A 282 7.21 -10.20 -7.65
CA LEU A 282 7.63 -11.57 -7.32
C LEU A 282 6.46 -12.37 -6.71
N ALA A 283 5.67 -11.78 -5.82
CA ALA A 283 4.49 -12.43 -5.25
C ALA A 283 3.43 -12.76 -6.32
N PHE A 284 3.27 -11.93 -7.35
CA PHE A 284 2.39 -12.24 -8.48
C PHE A 284 2.82 -13.49 -9.25
N ILE A 285 4.12 -13.71 -9.45
CA ILE A 285 4.61 -14.92 -10.12
C ILE A 285 4.22 -16.16 -9.29
N VAL A 286 4.40 -16.11 -7.97
CA VAL A 286 3.96 -17.19 -7.08
C VAL A 286 2.45 -17.43 -7.18
N ILE A 287 1.63 -16.38 -7.24
CA ILE A 287 0.19 -16.50 -7.43
C ILE A 287 -0.14 -17.19 -8.76
N VAL A 288 0.52 -16.82 -9.85
CA VAL A 288 0.33 -17.46 -11.16
C VAL A 288 0.57 -18.97 -11.07
N GLU A 289 1.66 -19.39 -10.43
CA GLU A 289 2.00 -20.81 -10.27
C GLU A 289 1.05 -21.56 -9.33
N VAL A 290 0.64 -20.94 -8.22
CA VAL A 290 -0.31 -21.54 -7.28
C VAL A 290 -1.69 -21.73 -7.92
N VAL A 291 -2.22 -20.71 -8.60
CA VAL A 291 -3.51 -20.83 -9.29
C VAL A 291 -3.43 -21.89 -10.40
N TYR A 292 -2.29 -21.99 -11.10
CA TYR A 292 -2.06 -23.06 -12.07
C TYR A 292 -2.12 -24.44 -11.43
N LEU A 293 -1.44 -24.64 -10.30
CA LEU A 293 -1.46 -25.91 -9.57
C LEU A 293 -2.86 -26.28 -9.09
N ILE A 294 -3.61 -25.33 -8.53
CA ILE A 294 -5.00 -25.55 -8.14
C ILE A 294 -5.83 -25.96 -9.38
N ALA A 295 -5.66 -25.27 -10.51
CA ALA A 295 -6.33 -25.63 -11.77
C ALA A 295 -6.00 -27.06 -12.23
N TYR A 296 -4.74 -27.47 -12.08
CA TYR A 296 -4.29 -28.81 -12.44
C TYR A 296 -5.00 -29.92 -11.65
N PHE A 297 -5.16 -29.74 -10.33
CA PHE A 297 -5.79 -30.74 -9.46
C PHE A 297 -7.31 -30.77 -9.59
N PHE A 298 -7.96 -29.61 -9.61
CA PHE A 298 -9.43 -29.52 -9.53
C PHE A 298 -10.12 -29.55 -10.90
N LYS A 299 -9.45 -29.13 -11.98
CA LYS A 299 -9.91 -29.24 -13.37
C LYS A 299 -11.28 -28.61 -13.68
N GLN A 300 -11.76 -27.72 -12.81
CA GLN A 300 -13.04 -27.04 -12.94
C GLN A 300 -12.91 -25.57 -12.52
N LYS A 301 -13.58 -24.66 -13.22
CA LYS A 301 -13.47 -23.22 -12.96
C LYS A 301 -13.90 -22.82 -11.55
N MET A 302 -15.06 -23.30 -11.09
CA MET A 302 -15.65 -22.84 -9.81
C MET A 302 -14.82 -23.28 -8.58
N PRO A 303 -14.40 -24.56 -8.43
CA PRO A 303 -13.51 -24.95 -7.33
C PRO A 303 -12.18 -24.21 -7.36
N VAL A 304 -11.59 -24.01 -8.55
CA VAL A 304 -10.30 -23.33 -8.69
C VAL A 304 -10.39 -21.88 -8.24
N LEU A 305 -11.44 -21.17 -8.65
CA LEU A 305 -11.69 -19.79 -8.21
C LEU A 305 -11.83 -19.72 -6.69
N PHE A 306 -12.71 -20.56 -6.12
CA PHE A 306 -13.03 -20.52 -4.69
C PHE A 306 -11.82 -20.87 -3.82
N LEU A 307 -11.09 -21.92 -4.16
CA LEU A 307 -9.90 -22.35 -3.42
C LEU A 307 -8.74 -21.37 -3.58
N SER A 308 -8.59 -20.75 -4.74
CA SER A 308 -7.57 -19.70 -4.93
C SER A 308 -7.90 -18.47 -4.09
N LEU A 309 -9.17 -18.05 -4.04
CA LEU A 309 -9.58 -16.92 -3.20
C LEU A 309 -9.35 -17.23 -1.72
N ILE A 310 -9.81 -18.38 -1.21
CA ILE A 310 -9.59 -18.75 0.19
C ILE A 310 -8.10 -18.91 0.50
N GLY A 311 -7.36 -19.63 -0.33
CA GLY A 311 -5.95 -19.92 -0.09
C GLY A 311 -5.05 -18.69 -0.21
N ILE A 312 -5.35 -17.77 -1.12
CA ILE A 312 -4.50 -16.59 -1.35
C ILE A 312 -5.01 -15.40 -0.54
N VAL A 313 -6.25 -14.97 -0.78
CA VAL A 313 -6.84 -13.80 -0.11
C VAL A 313 -7.11 -14.09 1.36
N GLY A 314 -7.58 -15.29 1.69
CA GLY A 314 -7.81 -15.70 3.08
C GLY A 314 -6.52 -15.75 3.89
N LEU A 315 -5.41 -16.24 3.33
CA LEU A 315 -4.11 -16.18 4.01
C LEU A 315 -3.57 -14.75 4.11
N LEU A 316 -3.68 -13.96 3.05
CA LEU A 316 -3.22 -12.56 3.01
C LEU A 316 -3.81 -11.71 4.16
N PHE A 317 -5.12 -11.80 4.39
CA PHE A 317 -5.79 -11.03 5.44
C PHE A 317 -5.86 -11.77 6.78
N GLY A 318 -5.88 -13.11 6.75
CA GLY A 318 -5.95 -13.95 7.94
C GLY A 318 -4.78 -13.77 8.90
N ILE A 319 -3.60 -13.33 8.41
CA ILE A 319 -2.45 -13.03 9.27
C ILE A 319 -2.74 -11.95 10.30
N GLN A 320 -3.66 -11.00 10.09
CA GLN A 320 -3.91 -9.97 11.11
C GLN A 320 -4.75 -10.49 12.28
N THR A 321 -5.56 -11.52 12.07
CA THR A 321 -6.54 -12.00 13.05
C THR A 321 -6.13 -13.32 13.68
N ILE A 322 -5.38 -14.17 12.98
CA ILE A 322 -5.08 -15.55 13.39
C ILE A 322 -3.65 -15.63 13.91
N GLN A 323 -3.47 -15.69 15.22
CA GLN A 323 -2.16 -15.68 15.89
C GLN A 323 -1.17 -16.77 15.39
N PRO A 324 -1.58 -18.03 15.11
CA PRO A 324 -0.68 -18.99 14.47
C PRO A 324 -0.16 -18.54 13.10
N LEU A 325 -0.99 -17.86 12.30
CA LEU A 325 -0.59 -17.33 11.00
C LEU A 325 0.36 -16.12 11.15
N GLN A 326 0.19 -15.31 12.20
CA GLN A 326 1.11 -14.20 12.50
C GLN A 326 2.54 -14.69 12.67
N SER A 327 2.75 -15.76 13.43
CA SER A 327 4.07 -16.31 13.73
C SER A 327 4.83 -16.76 12.48
N ILE A 328 4.10 -17.33 11.50
CA ILE A 328 4.66 -17.83 10.24
C ILE A 328 4.45 -16.88 9.05
N ALA A 329 3.97 -15.66 9.28
CA ALA A 329 3.57 -14.74 8.21
C ALA A 329 4.70 -14.45 7.21
N HIS A 330 5.95 -14.46 7.69
CA HIS A 330 7.16 -14.29 6.87
C HIS A 330 7.42 -15.44 5.88
N LEU A 331 6.79 -16.61 6.06
CA LEU A 331 6.85 -17.76 5.15
C LEU A 331 5.67 -17.83 4.17
N ILE A 332 4.64 -17.01 4.38
CA ILE A 332 3.48 -16.96 3.50
C ILE A 332 3.80 -16.00 2.34
N PRO A 333 3.94 -16.48 1.10
CA PRO A 333 4.38 -15.64 -0.01
C PRO A 333 3.41 -14.50 -0.32
N PHE A 334 2.12 -14.70 -0.04
CA PHE A 334 1.08 -13.70 -0.31
C PHE A 334 1.17 -12.51 0.64
N THR A 335 1.72 -12.67 1.85
CA THR A 335 1.94 -11.56 2.79
C THR A 335 2.72 -10.42 2.14
N TYR A 336 3.66 -10.74 1.25
CA TYR A 336 4.52 -9.78 0.54
C TYR A 336 3.77 -8.92 -0.50
N LEU A 337 2.49 -9.17 -0.76
CA LEU A 337 1.63 -8.23 -1.48
C LEU A 337 1.40 -6.95 -0.66
N ARG A 338 1.47 -7.02 0.67
CA ARG A 338 1.45 -5.86 1.58
C ARG A 338 2.85 -5.27 1.77
N SER A 339 3.57 -5.14 0.67
CA SER A 339 4.99 -4.78 0.69
C SER A 339 5.26 -3.41 1.32
N VAL A 340 4.39 -2.43 1.10
CA VAL A 340 4.47 -1.09 1.72
C VAL A 340 4.45 -1.19 3.25
N ASP A 341 3.52 -1.95 3.80
CA ASP A 341 3.41 -2.14 5.25
C ASP A 341 4.59 -2.94 5.84
N ILE A 342 5.17 -3.85 5.07
CA ILE A 342 6.34 -4.63 5.48
C ILE A 342 7.57 -3.75 5.53
N LEU A 343 7.81 -2.99 4.47
CA LEU A 343 9.00 -2.14 4.31
C LEU A 343 8.98 -0.94 5.24
N SER A 344 7.80 -0.36 5.47
CA SER A 344 7.60 0.70 6.47
C SER A 344 7.64 0.18 7.92
N GLY A 345 7.62 -1.14 8.13
CA GLY A 345 7.61 -1.74 9.46
C GLY A 345 6.25 -1.70 10.17
N ILE A 346 5.19 -1.21 9.51
CA ILE A 346 3.83 -1.19 10.06
C ILE A 346 3.32 -2.60 10.33
N LEU A 347 3.31 -3.47 9.31
CA LEU A 347 2.78 -4.83 9.44
C LEU A 347 3.62 -5.69 10.39
N PRO A 348 4.95 -5.74 10.28
CA PRO A 348 5.79 -6.52 11.20
C PRO A 348 5.57 -6.11 12.65
N LYS A 349 5.42 -4.80 12.93
CA LYS A 349 5.09 -4.29 14.28
C LYS A 349 3.69 -4.69 14.73
N GLN A 350 2.69 -4.64 13.85
CA GLN A 350 1.31 -5.03 14.17
C GLN A 350 1.16 -6.50 14.58
N ILE A 351 1.93 -7.40 13.95
CA ILE A 351 1.85 -8.85 14.20
C ILE A 351 3.03 -9.39 15.02
N ASP A 352 3.87 -8.51 15.53
CA ASP A 352 5.09 -8.83 16.30
C ASP A 352 5.98 -9.90 15.62
N ASN A 353 6.33 -9.68 14.34
CA ASN A 353 7.13 -10.62 13.56
C ASN A 353 8.34 -9.95 12.87
N VAL A 354 9.48 -9.90 13.56
CA VAL A 354 10.75 -9.33 13.08
C VAL A 354 11.29 -9.98 11.80
N ASN A 355 10.93 -11.25 11.55
CA ASN A 355 11.39 -11.98 10.37
C ASN A 355 10.61 -11.58 9.10
N LEU A 356 9.46 -10.90 9.26
CA LEU A 356 8.72 -10.35 8.12
C LEU A 356 9.39 -9.06 7.67
N ASN A 357 10.32 -9.16 6.73
CA ASN A 357 11.09 -8.02 6.23
C ASN A 357 11.51 -8.19 4.76
N TRP A 358 12.13 -7.15 4.20
CA TRP A 358 12.62 -7.12 2.82
C TRP A 358 13.54 -8.32 2.48
N SER A 359 14.53 -8.59 3.32
CA SER A 359 15.53 -9.63 3.06
C SER A 359 14.88 -11.01 2.99
N MET A 360 13.96 -11.29 3.91
CA MET A 360 13.22 -12.55 3.90
C MET A 360 12.37 -12.71 2.63
N GLY A 361 11.70 -11.65 2.17
CA GLY A 361 10.93 -11.67 0.93
C GLY A 361 11.78 -11.92 -0.31
N MET A 362 12.95 -11.28 -0.38
CA MET A 362 13.91 -11.44 -1.48
C MET A 362 14.55 -12.83 -1.55
N VAL A 363 14.57 -13.58 -0.45
CA VAL A 363 15.02 -14.98 -0.43
C VAL A 363 13.85 -15.92 -0.70
N LEU A 364 12.75 -15.78 0.04
CA LEU A 364 11.62 -16.70 0.00
C LEU A 364 10.94 -16.73 -1.36
N LEU A 365 10.61 -15.56 -1.93
CA LEU A 365 9.79 -15.51 -3.15
C LEU A 365 10.52 -16.16 -4.34
N PRO A 366 11.80 -15.82 -4.66
CA PRO A 366 12.51 -16.50 -5.74
C PRO A 366 12.69 -18.01 -5.51
N CYS A 367 12.98 -18.43 -4.27
CA CYS A 367 13.08 -19.85 -3.94
C CYS A 367 11.77 -20.59 -4.19
N LEU A 368 10.63 -20.01 -3.79
CA LEU A 368 9.30 -20.59 -4.03
C LEU A 368 8.96 -20.63 -5.52
N ILE A 369 9.26 -19.57 -6.28
CA ILE A 369 9.04 -19.53 -7.73
C ILE A 369 9.78 -20.70 -8.40
N ILE A 370 11.07 -20.87 -8.09
CA ILE A 370 11.87 -21.95 -8.68
C ILE A 370 11.32 -23.33 -8.28
N LEU A 371 11.00 -23.51 -6.99
CA LEU A 371 10.49 -24.78 -6.47
C LEU A 371 9.15 -25.16 -7.11
N LEU A 372 8.20 -24.22 -7.18
CA LEU A 372 6.89 -24.43 -7.77
C LEU A 372 6.98 -24.67 -9.27
N LEU A 373 7.79 -23.90 -10.00
CA LEU A 373 8.02 -24.10 -11.43
C LEU A 373 8.56 -25.51 -11.72
N VAL A 374 9.61 -25.94 -10.99
CA VAL A 374 10.18 -27.28 -11.14
C VAL A 374 9.14 -28.36 -10.80
N GLY A 375 8.37 -28.18 -9.72
CA GLY A 375 7.28 -29.08 -9.34
C GLY A 375 6.21 -29.22 -10.42
N ILE A 376 5.75 -28.11 -10.99
CA ILE A 376 4.76 -28.08 -12.08
C ILE A 376 5.28 -28.84 -13.30
N LEU A 377 6.53 -28.56 -13.72
CA LEU A 377 7.13 -29.21 -14.88
C LEU A 377 7.31 -30.72 -14.66
N PHE A 378 7.69 -31.12 -13.46
CA PHE A 378 7.82 -32.54 -13.10
C PHE A 378 6.47 -33.26 -13.21
N ILE A 379 5.41 -32.70 -12.61
CA ILE A 379 4.07 -33.28 -12.61
C ILE A 379 3.52 -33.41 -14.04
N GLU A 380 3.68 -32.38 -14.88
CA GLU A 380 3.20 -32.38 -16.27
C GLU A 380 3.98 -33.36 -17.17
N ARG A 381 5.30 -33.52 -16.95
CA ARG A 381 6.11 -34.52 -17.65
C ARG A 381 5.75 -35.94 -17.22
N TRP A 382 5.58 -36.18 -15.93
CA TRP A 382 5.23 -37.50 -15.40
C TRP A 382 3.85 -37.96 -15.89
N GLY A 383 2.86 -37.06 -15.86
CA GLY A 383 1.52 -37.32 -16.39
C GLY A 383 1.50 -37.67 -17.88
N SER A 384 2.49 -37.20 -18.65
CA SER A 384 2.67 -37.58 -20.06
C SER A 384 3.30 -38.96 -20.24
N SER A 385 4.18 -39.40 -19.34
CA SER A 385 4.96 -40.65 -19.50
C SER A 385 4.14 -41.90 -19.16
N ARG A 386 3.43 -41.91 -18.01
CA ARG A 386 2.56 -43.03 -17.60
C ARG A 386 1.51 -43.43 -18.66
N LYS A 387 1.02 -42.48 -19.44
CA LYS A 387 -0.02 -42.74 -20.45
C LYS A 387 0.54 -43.34 -21.75
N LYS A 388 1.78 -43.00 -22.14
CA LYS A 388 2.45 -43.62 -23.30
C LYS A 388 2.73 -45.11 -23.06
N GLU A 389 3.08 -45.48 -21.83
CA GLU A 389 3.28 -46.89 -21.46
C GLU A 389 1.98 -47.71 -21.49
N VAL A 390 0.83 -47.11 -21.16
CA VAL A 390 -0.47 -47.81 -21.21
C VAL A 390 -0.95 -48.01 -22.65
N VAL A 391 -0.74 -47.03 -23.54
CA VAL A 391 -1.12 -47.15 -24.96
C VAL A 391 -0.21 -48.12 -25.72
N ASN A 392 1.07 -48.24 -25.35
CA ASN A 392 1.98 -49.21 -25.96
C ASN A 392 1.82 -50.66 -25.42
N LYS A 393 1.00 -50.87 -24.38
CA LYS A 393 0.72 -52.18 -23.78
C LYS A 393 -0.68 -52.74 -24.12
N SER A 394 -1.50 -51.97 -24.84
CA SER A 394 -2.77 -52.39 -25.46
C SER A 394 -2.56 -52.59 -26.95
#